data_AF-A0A2N7HRP5-F1
#
_entry.id   AF-A0A2N7HRP5-F1
#
_cell.length_a   1.000
_cell.length_b   1.000
_cell.length_c   1.000
_cell.angle_alpha   90.00
_cell.angle_beta   90.00
_cell.angle_gamma   90.00
#
_symmetry.space_group_name_H-M   'P 1'
#
loop_
_entity.id
_entity.type
_entity.pdbx_description
1 polymer ?
#
loop_
_entity_poly.entity_id
_entity_poly.type
_entity_poly.pdbx_seq_one_letter_code
_entity_poly.pdbx_strand_id
1 'polypeptide(L)'
;MKVRSTVSADISLHVIWVNSTDFDSTVKAVKVHEILVNEFGYTDSLTLEEGNRGEGVSISVCDNTTTIKQMREDYAYAKKTERTRETTFEHRESAKFLLSSLYDD
;
A
#
# COMPACT_ATOMS: atom_id res chain seq x y z
N MET A 1 -11.44 20.34 -6.89
CA MET A 1 -10.50 19.68 -7.83
C MET A 1 -10.62 18.18 -7.56
N LYS A 2 -11.00 17.34 -8.51
CA LYS A 2 -11.18 15.89 -8.25
C LYS A 2 -9.81 15.24 -8.10
N VAL A 3 -9.50 14.70 -6.92
CA VAL A 3 -8.26 13.94 -6.72
C VAL A 3 -8.29 12.72 -7.65
N ARG A 4 -7.18 12.46 -8.34
CA ARG A 4 -7.06 11.29 -9.22
C ARG A 4 -6.82 10.06 -8.35
N SER A 5 -7.57 8.97 -8.58
CA SER A 5 -7.32 7.68 -7.95
C SER A 5 -5.92 7.18 -8.31
N THR A 6 -5.03 7.08 -7.34
CA THR A 6 -3.62 6.70 -7.57
C THR A 6 -3.03 5.97 -6.38
N VAL A 7 -2.18 4.97 -6.67
CA VAL A 7 -1.27 4.38 -5.69
C VAL A 7 0.14 4.90 -5.95
N SER A 8 0.81 5.38 -4.91
CA SER A 8 2.23 5.79 -4.93
C SER A 8 2.98 5.15 -3.76
N ALA A 9 4.27 5.42 -3.65
CA ALA A 9 5.02 5.05 -2.48
C ALA A 9 6.12 6.05 -2.15
N ASP A 10 6.37 6.21 -0.85
CA ASP A 10 7.53 6.88 -0.31
C ASP A 10 8.48 5.80 0.24
N ILE A 11 9.69 5.74 -0.32
CA ILE A 11 10.65 4.67 -0.02
C ILE A 11 11.89 5.31 0.61
N SER A 12 12.10 5.02 1.88
CA SER A 12 13.22 5.47 2.68
C SER A 12 14.08 4.29 3.12
N LEU A 13 15.08 4.54 3.97
CA LEU A 13 15.90 3.47 4.52
C LEU A 13 15.01 2.55 5.38
N HIS A 14 14.92 1.28 4.97
CA HIS A 14 14.19 0.20 5.63
C HIS A 14 12.67 0.24 5.57
N VAL A 15 12.03 1.24 4.97
CA VAL A 15 10.56 1.37 4.97
C VAL A 15 10.04 1.74 3.58
N ILE A 16 8.95 1.08 3.18
CA ILE A 16 8.11 1.47 2.05
C ILE A 16 6.75 1.85 2.61
N TRP A 17 6.36 3.11 2.40
CA TRP A 17 4.99 3.57 2.59
C TRP A 17 4.23 3.44 1.28
N VAL A 18 3.12 2.71 1.27
CA VAL A 18 2.23 2.56 0.12
C VAL A 18 1.03 3.47 0.33
N ASN A 19 0.92 4.50 -0.50
CA ASN A 19 -0.06 5.57 -0.36
C ASN A 19 -1.22 5.40 -1.36
N SER A 20 -2.44 5.61 -0.91
CA SER A 20 -3.66 5.71 -1.74
C SER A 20 -4.36 7.07 -1.58
N THR A 21 -5.34 7.34 -2.44
CA THR A 21 -6.07 8.63 -2.46
C THR A 21 -7.58 8.51 -2.35
N ASP A 22 -8.12 7.30 -2.45
CA ASP A 22 -9.55 6.96 -2.36
C ASP A 22 -9.73 5.45 -2.08
N PHE A 23 -10.98 4.99 -1.97
CA PHE A 23 -11.29 3.58 -1.75
C PHE A 23 -10.66 2.65 -2.82
N ASP A 24 -10.84 2.95 -4.11
CA ASP A 24 -10.36 2.10 -5.20
C ASP A 24 -8.83 1.99 -5.22
N SER A 25 -8.12 3.06 -4.90
CA SER A 25 -6.67 3.03 -4.75
C SER A 25 -6.23 2.39 -3.43
N THR A 26 -7.05 2.44 -2.38
CA THR A 26 -6.77 1.72 -1.12
C THR A 26 -6.82 0.21 -1.33
N VAL A 27 -7.80 -0.30 -2.08
CA VAL A 27 -7.83 -1.72 -2.47
C VAL A 27 -6.55 -2.13 -3.22
N LYS A 28 -6.04 -1.27 -4.10
CA LYS A 28 -4.77 -1.50 -4.81
C LYS A 28 -3.57 -1.43 -3.87
N ALA A 29 -3.57 -0.49 -2.91
CA ALA A 29 -2.52 -0.37 -1.91
C ALA A 29 -2.42 -1.64 -1.04
N VAL A 30 -3.56 -2.19 -0.60
CA VAL A 30 -3.65 -3.47 0.12
C VAL A 30 -2.99 -4.60 -0.68
N LYS A 31 -3.30 -4.71 -1.97
CA LYS A 31 -2.70 -5.74 -2.84
C LYS A 31 -1.19 -5.57 -3.01
N VAL A 32 -0.71 -4.32 -3.17
CA VAL A 32 0.73 -4.04 -3.25
C VAL A 32 1.42 -4.43 -1.94
N HIS A 33 0.83 -4.06 -0.81
CA HIS A 33 1.31 -4.43 0.52
C HIS A 33 1.38 -5.95 0.69
N GLU A 34 0.32 -6.67 0.32
CA GLU A 34 0.29 -8.13 0.38
C GLU A 34 1.41 -8.77 -0.44
N ILE A 35 1.66 -8.30 -1.66
CA ILE A 35 2.75 -8.81 -2.50
C ILE A 35 4.12 -8.57 -1.83
N LEU A 36 4.34 -7.37 -1.27
CA LEU A 36 5.58 -7.05 -0.56
C LEU A 36 5.81 -7.94 0.67
N VAL A 37 4.76 -8.25 1.42
CA VAL A 37 4.85 -9.15 2.57
C VAL A 37 5.03 -10.60 2.14
N ASN A 38 4.17 -11.11 1.26
CA ASN A 38 4.08 -12.55 0.98
C ASN A 38 5.14 -13.05 -0.01
N GLU A 39 5.54 -12.23 -0.99
CA GLU A 39 6.48 -12.65 -2.03
C GLU A 39 7.91 -12.19 -1.76
N PHE A 40 8.08 -10.99 -1.17
CA PHE A 40 9.40 -10.44 -0.85
C PHE A 40 9.80 -10.61 0.62
N GLY A 41 8.88 -11.07 1.48
CA GLY A 41 9.19 -11.37 2.89
C GLY A 41 9.36 -10.12 3.75
N TYR A 42 8.91 -8.95 3.29
CA TYR A 42 8.95 -7.75 4.12
C TYR A 42 8.00 -7.87 5.31
N THR A 43 8.34 -7.21 6.40
CA THR A 43 7.53 -7.24 7.63
C THR A 43 6.47 -6.14 7.55
N ASP A 44 5.21 -6.48 7.85
CA ASP A 44 4.17 -5.47 8.07
C ASP A 44 4.57 -4.63 9.30
N SER A 45 4.68 -3.32 9.10
CA SER A 45 5.05 -2.39 10.17
C SER A 45 3.93 -2.10 11.17
N LEU A 46 2.71 -2.57 10.88
CA LEU A 46 1.47 -2.30 11.63
C LEU A 46 1.16 -0.80 11.77
N THR A 47 1.71 0.02 10.88
CA THR A 47 1.52 1.47 10.89
C THR A 47 0.56 1.88 9.79
N LEU A 48 -0.44 2.66 10.18
CA LEU A 48 -1.52 3.16 9.34
C LEU A 48 -1.64 4.68 9.55
N GLU A 49 -1.58 5.45 8.48
CA GLU A 49 -1.76 6.90 8.48
C GLU A 49 -2.80 7.34 7.44
N GLU A 50 -3.36 8.54 7.61
CA GLU A 50 -4.19 9.18 6.59
C GLU A 50 -3.41 9.44 5.29
N GLY A 51 -4.09 9.30 4.15
CA GLY A 51 -3.52 9.59 2.85
C GLY A 51 -3.18 11.09 2.70
N ASN A 52 -1.96 11.40 2.29
CA ASN A 52 -1.48 12.78 2.17
C ASN A 52 -2.11 13.64 1.05
N ARG A 53 -3.05 13.08 0.26
CA ARG A 53 -3.62 13.71 -0.95
C ARG A 53 -5.12 13.44 -1.15
N GLY A 54 -5.81 12.83 -0.19
CA GLY A 54 -7.23 12.49 -0.26
C GLY A 54 -7.63 11.54 0.88
N GLU A 55 -8.85 11.02 0.85
CA GLU A 55 -9.40 10.08 1.85
C GLU A 55 -8.90 8.64 1.60
N GLY A 56 -7.60 8.49 1.31
CA GLY A 56 -6.92 7.22 1.20
C GLY A 56 -6.17 6.87 2.48
N VAL A 57 -5.29 5.89 2.41
CA VAL A 57 -4.45 5.44 3.51
C VAL A 57 -2.98 5.48 3.10
N SER A 58 -2.11 5.52 4.11
CA SER A 58 -0.71 5.14 3.99
C SER A 58 -0.45 3.94 4.89
N ILE A 59 -0.01 2.83 4.30
CA ILE A 59 0.36 1.60 5.01
C ILE A 59 1.82 1.27 4.72
N SER A 60 2.56 0.79 5.72
CA SER A 60 3.99 0.53 5.56
C SER A 60 4.42 -0.92 5.79
N VAL A 61 5.42 -1.30 5.01
CA VAL A 61 6.24 -2.50 5.23
C VAL A 61 7.68 -2.10 5.50
N CYS A 62 8.40 -2.92 6.26
CA CYS A 62 9.80 -2.67 6.58
C CYS A 62 10.69 -3.88 6.31
N ASP A 63 11.96 -3.60 6.00
CA ASP A 63 13.03 -4.58 5.97
C ASP A 63 14.40 -3.95 6.25
N ASN A 64 15.16 -4.57 7.17
CA ASN A 64 16.43 -4.04 7.64
C ASN A 64 17.64 -4.54 6.84
N THR A 65 17.43 -5.47 5.91
CA THR A 65 18.51 -6.16 5.19
C THR A 65 18.63 -5.72 3.72
N THR A 66 17.52 -5.29 3.14
CA THR A 66 17.35 -4.99 1.74
C THR A 66 17.81 -3.56 1.46
N THR A 67 18.56 -3.40 0.37
CA THR A 67 19.02 -2.05 -0.03
C THR A 67 17.85 -1.22 -0.54
N ILE A 68 17.91 0.11 -0.38
CA ILE A 68 16.89 1.03 -0.92
C ILE A 68 16.66 0.83 -2.42
N LYS A 69 17.71 0.49 -3.18
CA LYS A 69 17.59 0.20 -4.61
C LYS A 69 16.67 -1.01 -4.85
N GLN A 70 16.91 -2.11 -4.14
CA GLN A 70 16.11 -3.31 -4.25
C GLN A 70 14.67 -3.07 -3.77
N MET A 71 14.46 -2.33 -2.68
CA MET A 71 13.12 -1.94 -2.21
C MET A 71 12.31 -1.18 -3.28
N ARG A 72 12.97 -0.32 -4.07
CA ARG A 72 12.34 0.40 -5.18
C ARG A 72 11.97 -0.54 -6.33
N GLU A 73 12.82 -1.50 -6.64
CA GLU A 73 12.59 -2.51 -7.67
C GLU A 73 11.43 -3.46 -7.28
N ASP A 74 11.40 -3.89 -6.02
CA ASP A 74 10.36 -4.76 -5.46
C ASP A 74 9.01 -4.06 -5.42
N TYR A 75 8.96 -2.78 -5.01
CA TYR A 75 7.74 -1.97 -5.12
C TYR A 75 7.27 -1.82 -6.57
N ALA A 76 8.19 -1.54 -7.51
CA ALA A 76 7.84 -1.41 -8.92
C ALA A 76 7.27 -2.71 -9.49
N TYR A 77 7.82 -3.85 -9.07
CA TYR A 77 7.29 -5.17 -9.38
C TYR A 77 5.90 -5.36 -8.78
N ALA A 78 5.73 -5.17 -7.46
CA ALA A 78 4.47 -5.34 -6.77
C ALA A 78 3.35 -4.49 -7.39
N LYS A 79 3.65 -3.24 -7.73
CA LYS A 79 2.72 -2.32 -8.41
C LYS A 79 2.33 -2.79 -9.82
N LYS A 80 3.23 -3.47 -10.53
CA LYS A 80 2.93 -4.05 -11.85
C LYS A 80 2.08 -5.31 -11.70
N THR A 81 2.46 -6.18 -10.77
CA THR A 81 1.78 -7.46 -10.49
C THR A 81 0.38 -7.27 -9.94
N GLU A 82 0.16 -6.24 -9.12
CA GLU A 82 -1.17 -5.86 -8.60
C GLU A 82 -2.21 -5.76 -9.74
N ARG A 83 -1.84 -5.15 -10.87
CA ARG A 83 -2.75 -4.90 -12.00
C ARG A 83 -3.25 -6.17 -12.67
N THR A 84 -2.47 -7.23 -12.61
CA THR A 84 -2.80 -8.53 -13.23
C THR A 84 -3.40 -9.50 -12.23
N ARG A 85 -3.28 -9.24 -10.93
CA ARG A 85 -3.82 -10.08 -9.86
C ARG A 85 -5.30 -9.74 -9.66
N GLU A 86 -6.12 -10.78 -9.54
CA GLU A 86 -7.56 -10.61 -9.28
C GLU A 86 -7.79 -9.90 -7.94
N THR A 87 -8.77 -9.00 -7.92
CA THR A 87 -9.19 -8.33 -6.68
C THR A 87 -10.29 -9.16 -6.02
N THR A 88 -9.95 -9.81 -4.91
CA THR A 88 -10.90 -10.58 -4.10
C THR A 88 -11.78 -9.71 -3.19
N PHE A 89 -12.73 -10.36 -2.52
CA PHE A 89 -13.59 -9.76 -1.51
C PHE A 89 -12.77 -9.30 -0.29
N GLU A 90 -11.81 -10.09 0.14
CA GLU A 90 -10.94 -9.81 1.30
C GLU A 90 -10.14 -8.52 1.09
N HIS A 91 -9.62 -8.27 -0.12
CA HIS A 91 -8.94 -6.99 -0.39
C HIS A 91 -9.86 -5.78 -0.18
N ARG A 92 -11.15 -5.91 -0.55
CA ARG A 92 -12.13 -4.84 -0.39
C ARG A 92 -12.50 -4.64 1.06
N GLU A 93 -12.71 -5.72 1.81
CA GLU A 93 -13.01 -5.63 3.25
C GLU A 93 -11.83 -5.08 4.05
N SER A 94 -10.60 -5.52 3.75
CA SER A 94 -9.39 -4.94 4.35
C SER A 94 -9.29 -3.44 4.04
N ALA A 95 -9.53 -3.03 2.79
CA ALA A 95 -9.52 -1.61 2.44
C ALA A 95 -10.58 -0.80 3.20
N LYS A 96 -11.81 -1.32 3.33
CA LYS A 96 -12.86 -0.67 4.13
C LYS A 96 -12.46 -0.55 5.59
N PHE A 97 -11.94 -1.63 6.17
CA PHE A 97 -11.52 -1.65 7.58
C PHE A 97 -10.41 -0.63 7.86
N LEU A 98 -9.41 -0.53 6.97
CA LEU A 98 -8.34 0.45 7.11
C LEU A 98 -8.90 1.88 7.02
N LEU A 99 -9.81 2.15 6.08
CA LEU A 99 -10.40 3.48 5.93
C LEU A 99 -11.30 3.83 7.12
N SER A 100 -12.15 2.93 7.59
CA SER A 100 -13.00 3.16 8.77
C SER A 100 -12.21 3.33 10.07
N SER A 101 -10.94 2.91 10.09
CA SER A 101 -10.05 3.14 11.23
C SER A 101 -9.47 4.56 11.27
N LEU A 102 -9.57 5.30 10.16
CA LEU A 102 -9.01 6.65 10.01
C LEU A 102 -10.10 7.71 9.84
N TYR A 103 -11.09 7.40 9.01
CA TYR A 103 -12.20 8.26 8.71
C TYR A 103 -13.42 7.68 9.41
N ASP A 104 -13.91 8.39 10.43
CA ASP A 104 -15.18 8.08 11.08
C ASP A 104 -16.29 8.15 10.02
N ASP A 105 -17.02 7.05 9.81
CA ASP A 105 -18.33 7.05 9.15
C ASP A 105 -19.44 7.45 10.14
#